data_AF-A9P9W7-F1
#
_entry.id   AF-A9P9W7-F1
#
_cell.length_a   1.000
_cell.length_b   1.000
_cell.length_c   1.000
_cell.angle_alpha   90.00
_cell.angle_beta   90.00
_cell.angle_gamma   90.00
#
_symmetry.space_group_name_H-M   'P 1'
#
loop_
_entity.id
_entity.type
_entity.pdbx_description
1 polymer ?
#
loop_
_entity_poly.entity_id
_entity_poly.type
_entity_poly.pdbx_seq_one_letter_code
_entity_poly.pdbx_strand_id
1 'polypeptide(L)'
;MKAALCLYEENKEWKPNQKVITGILSWLGDEGSAEDAEAFVSSLKNVIPMNREMYHAVLKAHIRAGKEVHGLLDGMKTCKIKEDEETKKILSMMQK
;
A
#
# COMPACT_ATOMS: atom_id res chain seq x y z
N MET A 1 3.80 -10.59 10.77
CA MET A 1 4.33 -9.45 9.98
C MET A 1 4.61 -8.23 10.85
N LYS A 2 3.63 -7.74 11.63
CA LYS A 2 3.78 -6.58 12.54
C LYS A 2 5.01 -6.65 13.47
N ALA A 3 5.26 -7.80 14.10
CA ALA A 3 6.39 -7.99 15.03
C ALA A 3 7.77 -7.83 14.36
N ALA A 4 7.94 -8.28 13.11
CA ALA A 4 9.20 -8.17 12.39
C ALA A 4 9.55 -6.72 12.01
N LEU A 5 8.54 -5.86 11.85
CA LEU A 5 8.70 -4.43 11.56
C LEU A 5 8.83 -3.59 12.84
N CYS A 6 8.23 -4.02 13.96
CA CYS A 6 8.31 -3.32 15.26
C CYS A 6 9.61 -3.58 16.04
N LEU A 7 10.31 -4.70 15.81
CA LEU A 7 11.61 -5.01 16.44
C LEU A 7 12.75 -4.06 15.99
N TYR A 8 12.46 -3.06 15.16
CA TYR A 8 13.44 -2.33 14.37
C TYR A 8 13.76 -0.90 14.88
N GLU A 9 12.98 -0.33 15.80
CA GLU A 9 13.24 1.02 16.34
C GLU A 9 14.66 1.20 16.95
N GLU A 10 15.35 0.11 17.31
CA GLU A 10 16.70 0.16 17.90
C GLU A 10 17.87 0.11 16.88
N ASN A 11 17.66 -0.22 15.60
CA ASN A 11 18.75 -0.35 14.62
C ASN A 11 18.70 0.79 13.58
N LYS A 12 19.60 1.77 13.62
CA LYS A 12 19.53 2.96 12.75
C LYS A 12 19.80 2.73 11.24
N GLU A 13 19.95 1.48 10.77
CA GLU A 13 20.50 1.19 9.41
C GLU A 13 19.74 0.16 8.53
N TRP A 14 18.63 -0.43 8.98
CA TRP A 14 17.86 -1.32 8.10
C TRP A 14 17.16 -0.52 7.02
N LYS A 15 17.50 -0.87 5.79
CA LYS A 15 16.72 -0.54 4.61
C LYS A 15 16.07 -1.82 4.13
N PRO A 16 14.74 -1.97 4.23
CA PRO A 16 14.08 -3.13 3.66
C PRO A 16 14.39 -3.21 2.17
N ASN A 17 14.64 -4.42 1.68
CA ASN A 17 14.98 -4.63 0.27
C ASN A 17 13.79 -4.20 -0.59
N GLN A 18 14.00 -3.18 -1.43
CA GLN A 18 12.94 -2.59 -2.26
C GLN A 18 12.27 -3.64 -3.15
N LYS A 19 13.01 -4.60 -3.71
CA LYS A 19 12.46 -5.67 -4.54
C LYS A 19 11.51 -6.58 -3.76
N VAL A 20 11.85 -6.86 -2.49
CA VAL A 20 11.01 -7.66 -1.60
C VAL A 20 9.74 -6.89 -1.24
N ILE A 21 9.87 -5.60 -0.91
CA ILE A 21 8.72 -4.74 -0.59
C ILE A 21 7.76 -4.66 -1.77
N THR A 22 8.25 -4.31 -2.97
CA THR A 22 7.41 -4.19 -4.17
C THR A 22 6.75 -5.52 -4.52
N GLY A 23 7.45 -6.65 -4.34
CA GLY A 23 6.86 -7.99 -4.53
C GLY A 23 5.71 -8.28 -3.56
N ILE A 24 5.88 -7.95 -2.27
CA ILE A 24 4.82 -8.11 -1.26
C ILE A 24 3.64 -7.18 -1.56
N LEU A 25 3.89 -5.91 -1.90
CA LEU A 25 2.83 -4.94 -2.25
C LEU A 25 2.04 -5.39 -3.48
N SER A 26 2.71 -5.90 -4.52
CA SER A 26 2.04 -6.44 -5.70
C SER A 26 1.13 -7.60 -5.33
N TRP A 27 1.67 -8.60 -4.61
CA TRP A 27 0.90 -9.76 -4.19
C TRP A 27 -0.28 -9.40 -3.28
N LEU A 28 -0.08 -8.47 -2.32
CA LEU A 28 -1.16 -8.01 -1.45
C LEU A 28 -2.28 -7.29 -2.21
N GLY A 29 -1.93 -6.48 -3.22
CA GLY A 29 -2.93 -5.83 -4.06
C GLY A 29 -3.71 -6.82 -4.91
N ASP A 30 -3.01 -7.76 -5.54
CA ASP A 30 -3.62 -8.67 -6.51
C ASP A 30 -4.38 -9.83 -5.82
N GLU A 31 -3.85 -10.39 -4.73
CA GLU A 31 -4.38 -11.59 -4.05
C GLU A 31 -4.72 -11.39 -2.56
N GLY A 32 -4.02 -10.49 -1.87
CA GLY A 32 -4.19 -10.26 -0.43
C GLY A 32 -5.56 -9.71 -0.02
N SER A 33 -5.87 -9.82 1.28
CA SER A 33 -7.04 -9.16 1.88
C SER A 33 -6.80 -7.66 2.03
N ALA A 34 -7.88 -6.87 2.08
CA ALA A 34 -7.79 -5.44 2.33
C ALA A 34 -7.14 -5.14 3.69
N GLU A 35 -7.49 -5.92 4.72
CA GLU A 35 -6.95 -5.82 6.07
C GLU A 35 -5.45 -6.07 6.11
N ASP A 36 -4.96 -7.10 5.41
CA ASP A 36 -3.53 -7.42 5.36
C ASP A 36 -2.75 -6.34 4.58
N ALA A 37 -3.32 -5.82 3.50
CA ALA A 37 -2.74 -4.72 2.73
C ALA A 37 -2.62 -3.44 3.59
N GLU A 38 -3.69 -3.06 4.29
CA GLU A 38 -3.69 -1.92 5.22
C GLU A 38 -2.68 -2.11 6.35
N ALA A 39 -2.66 -3.29 6.99
CA ALA A 39 -1.77 -3.58 8.10
C ALA A 39 -0.29 -3.54 7.68
N PHE A 40 0.02 -4.06 6.49
CA PHE A 40 1.37 -4.00 5.95
C PHE A 40 1.80 -2.56 5.63
N VAL A 41 0.97 -1.80 4.92
CA VAL A 41 1.26 -0.39 4.60
C VAL A 41 1.36 0.48 5.85
N SER A 42 0.50 0.26 6.84
CA SER A 42 0.52 0.97 8.12
C SER A 42 1.80 0.69 8.93
N SER A 43 2.38 -0.50 8.78
CA SER A 43 3.66 -0.82 9.41
C SER A 43 4.84 -0.24 8.60
N LEU A 44 4.76 -0.33 7.28
CA LEU A 44 5.81 0.09 6.35
C LEU A 44 5.99 1.63 6.32
N LYS A 45 4.91 2.41 6.50
CA LYS A 45 4.99 3.89 6.51
C LYS A 45 5.82 4.46 7.66
N ASN A 46 6.10 3.65 8.70
CA ASN A 46 6.95 4.07 9.82
C ASN A 46 8.44 4.00 9.49
N VAL A 47 8.80 3.28 8.43
CA VAL A 47 10.20 3.06 8.01
C VAL A 47 10.53 3.66 6.66
N ILE A 48 9.54 3.83 5.77
CA ILE A 48 9.68 4.52 4.48
C ILE A 48 8.54 5.50 4.27
N PRO A 49 8.77 6.66 3.59
CA PRO A 49 7.70 7.58 3.23
C PRO A 49 6.63 6.89 2.38
N MET A 50 5.37 7.31 2.57
CA MET A 50 4.27 6.82 1.74
C MET A 50 4.54 7.08 0.26
N ASN A 51 4.33 6.07 -0.57
CA ASN A 51 4.57 6.15 -2.00
C ASN A 51 3.40 5.56 -2.81
N ARG A 52 3.48 5.64 -4.13
CA ARG A 52 2.39 5.22 -5.02
C ARG A 52 2.10 3.72 -4.95
N GLU A 53 3.14 2.87 -4.89
CA GLU A 53 2.99 1.41 -4.84
C GLU A 53 2.21 0.97 -3.60
N MET A 54 2.46 1.63 -2.46
CA MET A 54 1.75 1.38 -1.21
C MET A 54 0.25 1.75 -1.34
N TYR A 55 -0.08 2.87 -1.99
CA TYR A 55 -1.48 3.23 -2.25
C TYR A 55 -2.14 2.25 -3.23
N HIS A 56 -1.43 1.87 -4.30
CA HIS A 56 -1.95 0.92 -5.30
C HIS A 56 -2.28 -0.45 -4.69
N ALA A 57 -1.45 -0.97 -3.79
CA ALA A 57 -1.70 -2.22 -3.09
C ALA A 57 -3.03 -2.18 -2.31
N VAL A 58 -3.23 -1.14 -1.51
CA VAL A 58 -4.45 -0.99 -0.70
C VAL A 58 -5.67 -0.73 -1.59
N LEU A 59 -5.55 0.13 -2.61
CA LEU A 59 -6.62 0.40 -3.57
C LEU A 59 -7.11 -0.88 -4.26
N LYS A 60 -6.20 -1.68 -4.84
CA LYS A 60 -6.55 -2.94 -5.49
C LYS A 60 -7.26 -3.91 -4.54
N ALA A 61 -6.74 -4.07 -3.32
CA ALA A 61 -7.32 -4.95 -2.32
C ALA A 61 -8.72 -4.48 -1.87
N HIS A 62 -8.92 -3.17 -1.69
CA HIS A 62 -10.23 -2.59 -1.35
C HIS A 62 -11.25 -2.80 -2.45
N ILE A 63 -10.87 -2.53 -3.70
CA ILE A 63 -11.77 -2.67 -4.86
C ILE A 63 -12.21 -4.13 -5.02
N ARG A 64 -11.29 -5.08 -4.95
CA ARG A 64 -11.61 -6.52 -4.96
C ARG A 64 -12.56 -6.93 -3.83
N ALA A 65 -12.42 -6.31 -2.66
CA ALA A 65 -13.27 -6.56 -1.49
C ALA A 65 -14.59 -5.76 -1.48
N GLY A 66 -14.85 -4.93 -2.50
CA GLY A 66 -16.03 -4.04 -2.55
C GLY A 66 -16.03 -2.95 -1.47
N LYS A 67 -14.85 -2.57 -0.95
CA LYS A 67 -14.69 -1.55 0.09
C LYS A 67 -14.53 -0.16 -0.51
N GLU A 68 -14.81 0.85 0.32
CA GLU A 68 -14.64 2.25 -0.05
C GLU A 68 -13.15 2.63 -0.21
N VAL A 69 -12.87 3.54 -1.15
CA VAL A 69 -11.51 3.99 -1.49
C VAL A 69 -11.35 5.52 -1.47
N HIS A 70 -12.39 6.29 -1.13
CA HIS A 70 -12.34 7.75 -1.22
C HIS A 70 -11.30 8.31 -0.25
N GLY A 71 -11.26 7.79 0.98
CA GLY A 71 -10.22 8.15 1.95
C GLY A 71 -8.79 7.86 1.47
N LEU A 72 -8.58 6.80 0.68
CA LEU A 72 -7.26 6.48 0.11
C LEU A 72 -6.84 7.50 -0.95
N LEU A 73 -7.78 7.92 -1.81
CA LEU A 73 -7.53 8.94 -2.83
C LEU A 73 -7.24 10.31 -2.22
N ASP A 74 -7.92 10.67 -1.15
CA ASP A 74 -7.63 11.91 -0.43
C ASP A 74 -6.26 11.86 0.29
N GLY A 75 -5.87 10.68 0.77
CA GLY A 75 -4.51 10.41 1.22
C GLY A 75 -3.46 10.66 0.13
N MET A 76 -3.68 10.15 -1.09
CA MET A 76 -2.79 10.37 -2.23
C MET A 76 -2.60 11.88 -2.52
N LYS A 77 -3.69 12.64 -2.55
CA LYS A 77 -3.66 14.09 -2.77
C LYS A 77 -2.89 14.83 -1.68
N THR A 78 -3.15 14.49 -0.41
CA THR A 78 -2.43 15.05 0.75
C THR A 78 -0.92 14.79 0.66
N CYS A 79 -0.54 13.62 0.19
CA CYS A 79 0.86 13.25 -0.06
C CYS A 79 1.44 13.82 -1.37
N LYS A 80 0.69 14.64 -2.12
CA LYS A 80 1.05 15.18 -3.44
C LYS A 80 1.39 14.09 -4.48
N ILE A 81 0.82 12.91 -4.33
CA ILE A 81 0.97 11.80 -5.27
C ILE A 81 -0.14 11.92 -6.30
N LYS A 82 0.25 12.20 -7.56
CA LYS A 82 -0.70 12.27 -8.67
C LYS A 82 -1.20 10.87 -9.04
N GLU A 83 -2.49 10.80 -9.37
CA GLU A 83 -3.12 9.66 -10.03
C GLU A 83 -2.52 9.51 -11.43
N ASP A 84 -1.75 8.45 -11.64
CA ASP A 84 -1.18 8.10 -12.94
C ASP A 84 -2.10 7.16 -13.72
N GLU A 85 -1.68 6.74 -14.91
CA GLU A 85 -2.47 5.83 -15.75
C GLU A 85 -2.75 4.49 -15.06
N GLU A 86 -1.81 3.97 -14.26
CA GLU A 86 -2.06 2.75 -13.47
C GLU A 86 -3.09 3.01 -12.36
N THR A 87 -3.06 4.18 -11.71
CA THR A 87 -4.09 4.55 -10.72
C THR A 87 -5.47 4.58 -11.36
N LYS A 88 -5.61 5.21 -12.54
CA LYS A 88 -6.88 5.25 -13.27
C LYS A 88 -7.35 3.86 -13.69
N LYS A 89 -6.42 2.99 -14.11
CA LYS A 89 -6.70 1.60 -14.46
C LYS A 89 -7.18 0.78 -13.25
N ILE A 90 -6.58 0.99 -12.07
CA ILE A 90 -7.05 0.35 -10.84
C ILE A 90 -8.47 0.82 -10.51
N LEU A 91 -8.73 2.13 -10.57
CA LEU A 91 -10.06 2.69 -10.27
C LEU A 91 -11.15 2.24 -11.24
N SER A 92 -10.83 2.03 -12.53
CA SER A 92 -11.81 1.51 -13.49
C SER A 92 -12.23 0.06 -13.20
N MET A 93 -11.46 -0.69 -12.40
CA MET A 93 -11.86 -2.02 -11.93
C MET A 93 -13.04 -1.98 -10.94
N MET A 94 -13.38 -0.82 -10.35
CA MET A 94 -14.58 -0.66 -9.50
C MET A 94 -15.90 -0.75 -10.28
N GLN A 95 -15.88 -0.56 -11.60
CA GLN A 95 -17.08 -0.37 -12.42
C GLN A 95 -17.61 -1.67 -13.06
N LYS A 96 -17.09 -2.83 -12.66
CA LYS A 96 -17.52 -4.17 -13.13
C LYS A 96 -18.23 -4.92 -12.02
#